data_AF-A0A6C0C6C3-F1
#
_entry.id   AF-A0A6C0C6C3-F1
#
_cell.length_a   1.000
_cell.length_b   1.000
_cell.length_c   1.000
_cell.angle_alpha   90.00
_cell.angle_beta   90.00
_cell.angle_gamma   90.00
#
_symmetry.space_group_name_H-M   'P 1'
#
loop_
_entity.id
_entity.type
_entity.pdbx_description
1 polymer ?
#
loop_
_entity_poly.entity_id
_entity_poly.type
_entity_poly.pdbx_seq_one_letter_code
_entity_poly.pdbx_strand_id
1 'polypeptide(L)'
;MSLSNMITNLTSLFEQYKEHPEIISKMEEYMSKQFPHALELYVDRINRKHNLEKQSNIYIDKFLNNPERQYFYIQQSSLFVFYNGENYSLINEDTVWHILLSDISTKEHLIPWKHKIKNSTIKQIKEKSLTISIPESNTIQYVIQHLTPVLFRSKSEAKHFLTLLGDNILKKADDTTYFTRIESNDFLICLHDHVQCILGTHCLPISSIKFKYHNQEFKNCGILSFNDSVKIRSCWDGFLKSHILDLIAVACHYSNQFQNASIYIETHCQTPEVTHSINYLSTLTKESLVNKFTETWLEPSTESGEIKWVEMYYLWKRFILSECRFPVMPVHIKDLKYLLGNKINYNESLDLYSKVTSSKLSYVKTFQSFWEQTISEGADEFEISELWSLYIKWMRLKDAKVTSISEDKMHFLIEHFAGSQITSKYVTSIKCNLWDKQSEMNDIINQLKVDYNFCQEEDIAIFKLYRDYCTKILETPLKRTVSKKYFEKYISKIIPSEYIQDNNLLKQYWCEF
;
A
#
# COMPACT_ATOMS: atom_id res chain seq x y z
N MET A 1 -66.74 -15.88 -14.87
CA MET A 1 -68.16 -15.83 -15.30
C MET A 1 -68.47 -17.14 -16.00
N SER A 2 -69.51 -17.85 -15.59
CA SER A 2 -69.96 -19.07 -16.27
C SER A 2 -70.69 -18.71 -17.58
N LEU A 3 -70.58 -19.59 -18.59
CA LEU A 3 -71.29 -19.48 -19.86
C LEU A 3 -72.81 -19.27 -19.65
N SER A 4 -73.37 -19.92 -18.62
CA SER A 4 -74.77 -19.78 -18.22
C SER A 4 -75.18 -18.33 -17.99
N ASN A 5 -74.35 -17.53 -17.31
CA ASN A 5 -74.69 -16.16 -16.96
C ASN A 5 -74.62 -15.22 -18.17
N MET A 6 -73.73 -15.48 -19.13
CA MET A 6 -73.67 -14.70 -20.37
C MET A 6 -74.91 -14.98 -21.24
N ILE A 7 -75.33 -16.24 -21.32
CA ILE A 7 -76.55 -16.62 -22.05
C ILE A 7 -77.77 -15.97 -21.39
N THR A 8 -77.92 -16.06 -20.06
CA THR A 8 -79.06 -15.45 -19.36
C THR A 8 -79.15 -13.93 -19.58
N ASN A 9 -78.01 -13.22 -19.59
CA ASN A 9 -77.97 -11.78 -19.84
C ASN A 9 -78.26 -11.42 -21.32
N LEU A 10 -77.81 -12.23 -22.27
CA LEU A 10 -78.15 -12.05 -23.68
C LEU A 10 -79.64 -12.29 -23.93
N THR A 11 -80.21 -13.33 -23.32
CA THR A 11 -81.63 -13.65 -23.42
C THR A 11 -82.50 -12.57 -22.78
N SER A 12 -82.10 -12.00 -21.63
CA SER A 12 -82.84 -10.91 -20.99
C SER A 12 -82.82 -9.62 -21.82
N LEU A 13 -81.69 -9.29 -22.45
CA LEU A 13 -81.58 -8.16 -23.37
C LEU A 13 -82.43 -8.38 -24.64
N PHE A 14 -82.46 -9.61 -25.17
CA PHE A 14 -83.30 -9.95 -26.32
C PHE A 14 -84.80 -9.84 -25.99
N GLU A 15 -85.23 -10.34 -24.84
CA GLU A 15 -86.63 -10.22 -24.37
C GLU A 15 -87.02 -8.74 -24.12
N GLN A 16 -86.10 -7.92 -23.59
CA GLN A 16 -86.34 -6.50 -23.30
C GLN A 16 -86.61 -5.65 -24.56
N TYR A 17 -85.98 -5.96 -25.69
CA TYR A 17 -86.10 -5.18 -26.94
C TYR A 17 -86.88 -5.93 -28.05
N LYS A 18 -87.62 -6.98 -27.68
CA LYS A 18 -88.34 -7.89 -28.58
C LYS A 18 -89.34 -7.20 -29.51
N GLU A 19 -89.94 -6.09 -29.08
CA GLU A 19 -90.92 -5.31 -29.84
C GLU A 19 -90.28 -4.23 -30.74
N HIS A 20 -88.95 -4.11 -30.77
CA HIS A 20 -88.21 -3.14 -31.59
C HIS A 20 -87.32 -3.85 -32.62
N PRO A 21 -87.83 -4.16 -33.83
CA PRO A 21 -87.11 -4.94 -34.85
C PRO A 21 -85.77 -4.32 -35.26
N GLU A 22 -85.70 -2.98 -35.31
CA GLU A 22 -84.47 -2.24 -35.65
C GLU A 22 -83.35 -2.44 -34.62
N ILE A 23 -83.72 -2.57 -33.33
CA ILE A 23 -82.76 -2.79 -32.24
C ILE A 23 -82.24 -4.23 -32.28
N ILE A 24 -83.12 -5.20 -32.55
CA ILE A 24 -82.73 -6.62 -32.69
C ILE A 24 -81.78 -6.80 -33.87
N SER A 25 -82.06 -6.18 -35.02
CA SER A 25 -81.17 -6.23 -36.19
C SER A 25 -79.79 -5.63 -35.88
N LYS A 26 -79.73 -4.53 -35.13
CA LYS A 26 -78.47 -3.90 -34.70
C LYS A 26 -77.73 -4.74 -33.64
N MET A 27 -78.44 -5.43 -32.76
CA MET A 27 -77.86 -6.41 -31.82
C MET A 27 -77.26 -7.59 -32.57
N GLU A 28 -77.95 -8.12 -33.58
CA GLU A 28 -77.44 -9.20 -34.43
C GLU A 28 -76.19 -8.75 -35.20
N GLU A 29 -76.19 -7.55 -35.78
CA GLU A 29 -75.01 -6.97 -36.45
C GLU A 29 -73.82 -6.83 -35.48
N TYR A 30 -74.07 -6.36 -34.26
CA TYR A 30 -73.03 -6.22 -33.23
C TYR A 30 -72.47 -7.58 -32.81
N MET A 31 -73.33 -8.57 -32.58
CA MET A 31 -72.94 -9.92 -32.15
C MET A 31 -72.25 -10.73 -33.26
N SER A 32 -72.66 -10.55 -34.51
CA SER A 32 -72.14 -11.30 -35.66
C SER A 32 -70.88 -10.69 -36.26
N LYS A 33 -70.73 -9.37 -36.26
CA LYS A 33 -69.61 -8.67 -36.92
C LYS A 33 -68.69 -7.94 -35.96
N GLN A 34 -69.22 -7.11 -35.07
CA GLN A 34 -68.39 -6.23 -34.24
C GLN A 34 -67.75 -6.95 -33.05
N PHE A 35 -68.48 -7.88 -32.42
CA PHE A 35 -68.02 -8.61 -31.25
C PHE A 35 -66.90 -9.61 -31.57
N PRO A 36 -66.98 -10.45 -32.63
CA PRO A 36 -65.87 -11.33 -33.02
C PRO A 36 -64.62 -10.53 -33.40
N HIS A 37 -64.78 -9.44 -34.15
CA HIS A 37 -63.67 -8.56 -34.51
C HIS A 37 -63.02 -7.91 -33.28
N ALA A 38 -63.82 -7.47 -32.30
CA ALA A 38 -63.30 -6.92 -31.05
C ALA A 38 -62.52 -7.97 -30.23
N LEU A 39 -62.96 -9.24 -30.25
CA LEU A 39 -62.23 -10.34 -29.61
C LEU A 39 -60.93 -10.67 -30.33
N GLU A 40 -60.91 -10.69 -31.67
CA GLU A 40 -59.68 -10.86 -32.47
C GLU A 40 -58.66 -9.76 -32.15
N LEU A 41 -59.08 -8.50 -32.13
CA LEU A 41 -58.24 -7.37 -31.74
C LEU A 41 -57.71 -7.51 -30.31
N TYR A 42 -58.50 -8.08 -29.39
CA TYR A 42 -58.09 -8.33 -28.01
C TYR A 42 -57.06 -9.47 -27.92
N VAL A 43 -57.25 -10.56 -28.67
CA VAL A 43 -56.28 -11.66 -28.80
C VAL A 43 -54.96 -11.13 -29.38
N ASP A 44 -55.02 -10.34 -30.45
CA ASP A 44 -53.84 -9.70 -31.04
C ASP A 44 -53.12 -8.79 -30.05
N ARG A 45 -53.86 -8.06 -29.21
CA ARG A 45 -53.29 -7.22 -28.15
C ARG A 45 -52.58 -8.06 -27.09
N ILE A 46 -53.15 -9.21 -26.70
CA ILE A 46 -52.51 -10.15 -25.76
C ILE A 46 -51.23 -10.71 -26.39
N ASN A 47 -51.29 -11.18 -27.63
CA ASN A 47 -50.15 -11.75 -28.35
C ASN A 47 -49.03 -10.73 -28.53
N ARG A 48 -49.36 -9.49 -28.91
CA ARG A 48 -48.42 -8.37 -28.98
C ARG A 48 -47.77 -8.09 -27.63
N LYS A 49 -48.54 -8.06 -26.54
CA LYS A 49 -48.01 -7.87 -25.18
C LYS A 49 -47.05 -8.99 -24.77
N HIS A 50 -47.41 -10.25 -25.03
CA HIS A 50 -46.56 -11.40 -24.69
C HIS A 50 -45.26 -11.42 -25.50
N ASN A 51 -45.34 -11.11 -26.81
CA ASN A 51 -44.15 -11.00 -27.65
C ASN A 51 -43.23 -9.85 -27.20
N LEU A 52 -43.80 -8.67 -26.92
CA LEU A 52 -43.06 -7.53 -26.35
C LEU A 52 -42.33 -7.90 -25.05
N GLU A 53 -43.00 -8.62 -24.15
CA GLU A 53 -42.40 -9.07 -22.90
C GLU A 53 -41.21 -10.02 -23.14
N LYS A 54 -41.40 -11.00 -24.02
CA LYS A 54 -40.34 -11.93 -24.42
C LYS A 54 -39.14 -11.19 -25.03
N GLN A 55 -39.37 -10.30 -25.99
CA GLN A 55 -38.29 -9.52 -26.62
C GLN A 55 -37.60 -8.58 -25.63
N SER A 56 -38.36 -8.00 -24.69
CA SER A 56 -37.79 -7.14 -23.65
C SER A 56 -36.84 -7.90 -22.73
N ASN A 57 -37.20 -9.12 -22.31
CA ASN A 57 -36.35 -9.96 -21.46
C ASN A 57 -35.09 -10.39 -22.22
N ILE A 58 -35.23 -10.83 -23.47
CA ILE A 58 -34.09 -11.17 -24.33
C ILE A 58 -33.14 -9.98 -24.48
N TYR A 59 -33.67 -8.78 -24.64
CA TYR A 59 -32.86 -7.57 -24.74
C TYR A 59 -32.10 -7.28 -23.43
N ILE A 60 -32.80 -7.33 -22.29
CA ILE A 60 -32.19 -7.09 -20.98
C ILE A 60 -31.07 -8.11 -20.71
N ASP A 61 -31.32 -9.39 -20.97
CA ASP A 61 -30.32 -10.45 -20.79
C ASP A 61 -29.10 -10.24 -21.70
N LYS A 62 -29.31 -9.87 -22.96
CA LYS A 62 -28.21 -9.56 -23.89
C LYS A 62 -27.42 -8.33 -23.47
N PHE A 63 -28.08 -7.30 -22.96
CA PHE A 63 -27.43 -6.08 -22.50
C PHE A 63 -26.57 -6.35 -21.25
N LEU A 64 -27.11 -7.10 -20.28
CA LEU A 64 -26.45 -7.34 -19.00
C LEU A 64 -25.32 -8.37 -19.06
N ASN A 65 -25.32 -9.24 -20.06
CA ASN A 65 -24.34 -10.31 -20.25
C ASN A 65 -23.44 -10.06 -21.47
N ASN A 66 -23.30 -8.81 -21.90
CA ASN A 66 -22.35 -8.45 -22.94
C ASN A 66 -20.92 -8.59 -22.38
N PRO A 67 -20.06 -9.45 -22.95
CA PRO A 67 -18.69 -9.65 -22.46
C PRO A 67 -17.83 -8.38 -22.58
N GLU A 68 -18.07 -7.54 -23.59
CA GLU A 68 -17.29 -6.32 -23.83
C GLU A 68 -17.75 -5.13 -22.96
N ARG A 69 -18.95 -5.21 -22.38
CA ARG A 69 -19.57 -4.10 -21.64
C ARG A 69 -20.32 -4.62 -20.44
N GLN A 70 -19.65 -4.63 -19.30
CA GLN A 70 -20.23 -5.10 -18.05
C GLN A 70 -20.49 -3.91 -17.12
N TYR A 71 -21.58 -4.01 -16.37
CA TYR A 71 -22.01 -2.98 -15.42
C TYR A 71 -22.19 -3.61 -14.04
N PHE A 72 -21.66 -2.92 -13.03
CA PHE A 72 -21.74 -3.30 -11.63
C PHE A 72 -22.19 -2.11 -10.79
N TYR A 73 -22.58 -2.40 -9.56
CA TYR A 73 -23.03 -1.40 -8.61
C TYR A 73 -22.48 -1.66 -7.23
N ILE A 74 -22.08 -0.59 -6.55
CA ILE A 74 -21.56 -0.63 -5.19
C ILE A 74 -22.62 -0.03 -4.28
N GLN A 75 -23.28 -0.89 -3.51
CA GLN A 75 -24.42 -0.52 -2.68
C GLN A 75 -24.08 0.52 -1.61
N GLN A 76 -22.91 0.39 -0.99
CA GLN A 76 -22.50 1.20 0.16
C GLN A 76 -22.26 2.66 -0.21
N SER A 77 -21.73 2.93 -1.41
CA SER A 77 -21.40 4.26 -1.91
C SER A 77 -22.35 4.75 -3.00
N SER A 78 -23.33 3.93 -3.40
CA SER A 78 -24.26 4.21 -4.50
C SER A 78 -23.59 4.54 -5.83
N LEU A 79 -22.48 3.85 -6.13
CA LEU A 79 -21.69 4.07 -7.34
C LEU A 79 -21.98 3.02 -8.41
N PHE A 80 -22.11 3.46 -9.66
CA PHE A 80 -22.10 2.57 -10.81
C PHE A 80 -20.68 2.41 -11.35
N VAL A 81 -20.34 1.19 -11.73
CA VAL A 81 -19.04 0.82 -12.29
C VAL A 81 -19.26 0.22 -13.67
N PHE A 82 -18.47 0.67 -14.63
CA PHE A 82 -18.41 0.14 -15.98
C PHE A 82 -17.08 -0.58 -16.20
N TYR A 83 -17.14 -1.75 -16.83
CA TYR A 83 -15.98 -2.53 -17.24
C TYR A 83 -16.02 -2.77 -18.75
N ASN A 84 -14.94 -2.39 -19.44
CA ASN A 84 -14.80 -2.48 -20.90
C ASN A 84 -13.97 -3.69 -21.37
N GLY A 85 -13.62 -4.62 -20.48
CA GLY A 85 -12.70 -5.73 -20.77
C GLY A 85 -11.22 -5.45 -20.46
N GLU A 86 -10.87 -4.19 -20.16
CA GLU A 86 -9.50 -3.79 -19.82
C GLU A 86 -9.42 -3.08 -18.46
N ASN A 87 -10.33 -2.14 -18.17
CA ASN A 87 -10.34 -1.34 -16.95
C ASN A 87 -11.74 -1.14 -16.37
N TYR A 88 -11.82 -1.05 -15.04
CA TYR A 88 -13.02 -0.67 -14.30
C TYR A 88 -13.00 0.84 -14.04
N SER A 89 -14.10 1.50 -14.38
CA SER A 89 -14.25 2.96 -14.24
C SER A 89 -15.59 3.33 -13.61
N LEU A 90 -15.64 4.46 -12.91
CA LEU A 90 -16.89 5.02 -12.42
C LEU A 90 -17.70 5.59 -13.58
N ILE A 91 -19.00 5.32 -13.58
CA ILE A 91 -19.93 5.85 -14.57
C ILE A 91 -21.13 6.48 -13.86
N ASN A 92 -21.62 7.60 -14.38
CA ASN A 92 -22.83 8.23 -13.84
C ASN A 92 -24.08 7.46 -14.28
N GLU A 93 -25.10 7.40 -13.42
CA GLU A 93 -26.37 6.73 -13.71
C GLU A 93 -27.04 7.30 -14.98
N ASP A 94 -26.98 8.62 -15.20
CA ASP A 94 -27.49 9.28 -16.40
C ASP A 94 -26.81 8.80 -17.69
N THR A 95 -25.50 8.53 -17.64
CA THR A 95 -24.75 8.02 -18.78
C THR A 95 -25.21 6.59 -19.12
N VAL A 96 -25.43 5.75 -18.09
CA VAL A 96 -25.99 4.41 -18.27
C VAL A 96 -27.40 4.50 -18.88
N TRP A 97 -28.22 5.45 -18.44
CA TRP A 97 -29.55 5.69 -19.04
C TRP A 97 -29.45 6.11 -20.51
N HIS A 98 -28.53 7.02 -20.84
CA HIS A 98 -28.35 7.48 -22.20
C HIS A 98 -27.94 6.34 -23.14
N ILE A 99 -26.99 5.48 -22.72
CA ILE A 99 -26.56 4.30 -23.48
C ILE A 99 -27.74 3.35 -23.70
N LEU A 100 -28.49 3.03 -22.64
CA LEU A 100 -29.67 2.15 -22.73
C LEU A 100 -30.75 2.71 -23.66
N LEU A 101 -31.14 3.97 -23.47
CA LEU A 101 -32.23 4.58 -24.23
C LEU A 101 -31.85 4.79 -25.70
N SER A 102 -30.59 5.13 -25.99
CA SER A 102 -30.09 5.24 -27.36
C SER A 102 -30.14 3.89 -28.06
N ASP A 103 -29.68 2.82 -27.40
CA ASP A 103 -29.69 1.47 -27.98
C ASP A 103 -31.13 0.91 -28.14
N ILE A 104 -32.05 1.20 -27.22
CA ILE A 104 -33.47 0.86 -27.37
C ILE A 104 -34.10 1.62 -28.55
N SER A 105 -33.73 2.88 -28.77
CA SER A 105 -34.30 3.72 -29.83
C SER A 105 -33.95 3.20 -31.24
N THR A 106 -32.89 2.40 -31.38
CA THR A 106 -32.57 1.70 -32.64
C THR A 106 -33.47 0.49 -32.90
N LYS A 107 -34.24 0.04 -31.90
CA LYS A 107 -35.08 -1.16 -31.95
C LYS A 107 -36.56 -0.76 -31.86
N GLU A 108 -37.18 -0.48 -33.01
CA GLU A 108 -38.56 0.02 -33.09
C GLU A 108 -39.58 -0.81 -32.27
N HIS A 109 -39.43 -2.13 -32.26
CA HIS A 109 -40.31 -3.05 -31.54
C HIS A 109 -40.22 -2.94 -30.00
N LEU A 110 -39.19 -2.32 -29.43
CA LEU A 110 -39.03 -2.15 -27.97
C LEU A 110 -39.42 -0.76 -27.45
N ILE A 111 -39.58 0.22 -28.34
CA ILE A 111 -39.91 1.62 -28.00
C ILE A 111 -41.14 1.74 -27.07
N PRO A 112 -42.25 0.98 -27.26
CA PRO A 112 -43.42 1.10 -26.39
C PRO A 112 -43.12 0.82 -24.92
N TRP A 113 -42.12 -0.01 -24.62
CA TRP A 113 -41.72 -0.40 -23.27
C TRP A 113 -40.40 0.23 -22.83
N LYS A 114 -39.88 1.25 -23.53
CA LYS A 114 -38.56 1.85 -23.28
C LYS A 114 -38.27 2.18 -21.81
N HIS A 115 -39.22 2.81 -21.12
CA HIS A 115 -39.05 3.19 -19.70
C HIS A 115 -39.13 1.99 -18.76
N LYS A 116 -39.99 1.00 -19.07
CA LYS A 116 -40.12 -0.23 -18.30
C LYS A 116 -38.83 -1.06 -18.40
N ILE A 117 -38.28 -1.18 -19.60
CA ILE A 117 -37.02 -1.86 -19.88
C ILE A 117 -35.89 -1.16 -19.12
N LYS A 118 -35.73 0.16 -19.29
CA LYS A 118 -34.72 0.95 -18.57
C LYS A 118 -34.75 0.68 -17.06
N ASN A 119 -35.92 0.80 -16.43
CA ASN A 119 -36.05 0.63 -14.98
C ASN A 119 -35.74 -0.81 -14.54
N SER A 120 -36.15 -1.81 -15.34
CA SER A 120 -35.83 -3.22 -15.09
C SER A 120 -34.33 -3.48 -15.18
N THR A 121 -33.67 -3.00 -16.24
CA THR A 121 -32.22 -3.16 -16.42
C THR A 121 -31.43 -2.49 -15.30
N ILE A 122 -31.78 -1.25 -14.93
CA ILE A 122 -31.07 -0.54 -13.85
C ILE A 122 -31.25 -1.26 -12.51
N LYS A 123 -32.44 -1.80 -12.23
CA LYS A 123 -32.66 -2.60 -11.02
C LYS A 123 -31.74 -3.82 -11.00
N GLN A 124 -31.61 -4.54 -12.11
CA GLN A 124 -30.74 -5.71 -12.21
C GLN A 124 -29.24 -5.35 -12.14
N ILE A 125 -28.83 -4.18 -12.68
CA ILE A 125 -27.45 -3.68 -12.51
C ILE A 125 -27.17 -3.42 -11.03
N LYS A 126 -28.11 -2.81 -10.30
CA LYS A 126 -27.96 -2.55 -8.86
C LYS A 126 -27.79 -3.85 -8.05
N GLU A 127 -28.29 -4.97 -8.53
CA GLU A 127 -28.12 -6.28 -7.89
C GLU A 127 -26.73 -6.91 -8.13
N LYS A 128 -25.97 -6.46 -9.14
CA LYS A 128 -24.62 -6.98 -9.49
C LYS A 128 -23.52 -6.22 -8.72
N SER A 129 -22.98 -6.82 -7.66
CA SER A 129 -21.83 -6.27 -6.91
C SER A 129 -20.53 -6.31 -7.72
N LEU A 130 -19.64 -5.32 -7.51
CA LEU A 130 -18.27 -5.35 -8.04
C LEU A 130 -17.46 -6.55 -7.49
N THR A 131 -17.74 -6.98 -6.25
CA THR A 131 -16.97 -8.02 -5.56
C THR A 131 -17.13 -9.43 -6.14
N ILE A 132 -18.13 -9.63 -7.00
CA ILE A 132 -18.36 -10.90 -7.73
C ILE A 132 -17.85 -10.83 -9.17
N SER A 133 -17.21 -9.72 -9.57
CA SER A 133 -16.72 -9.55 -10.93
C SER A 133 -15.60 -10.53 -11.27
N ILE A 134 -15.52 -10.91 -12.55
CA ILE A 134 -14.46 -11.73 -13.11
C ILE A 134 -13.71 -10.86 -14.12
N PRO A 135 -12.56 -10.26 -13.72
CA PRO A 135 -11.74 -9.47 -14.62
C PRO A 135 -11.07 -10.35 -15.68
N GLU A 136 -10.90 -9.79 -16.87
CA GLU A 136 -10.14 -10.39 -17.96
C GLU A 136 -8.66 -10.52 -17.62
N SER A 137 -7.99 -11.42 -18.33
CA SER A 137 -6.56 -11.69 -18.14
C SER A 137 -5.70 -10.43 -18.31
N ASN A 138 -6.09 -9.51 -19.19
CA ASN A 138 -5.39 -8.25 -19.41
C ASN A 138 -5.41 -7.37 -18.14
N THR A 139 -6.57 -7.20 -17.51
CA THR A 139 -6.72 -6.44 -16.26
C THR A 139 -5.93 -7.09 -15.12
N ILE A 140 -6.02 -8.41 -14.98
CA ILE A 140 -5.27 -9.16 -13.97
C ILE A 140 -3.77 -8.97 -14.14
N GLN A 141 -3.25 -9.13 -15.36
CA GLN A 141 -1.82 -8.94 -15.63
C GLN A 141 -1.40 -7.49 -15.42
N TYR A 142 -2.24 -6.52 -15.79
CA TYR A 142 -1.97 -5.10 -15.57
C TYR A 142 -1.76 -4.79 -14.08
N VAL A 143 -2.66 -5.23 -13.21
CA VAL A 143 -2.54 -5.06 -11.75
C VAL A 143 -1.26 -5.74 -11.24
N ILE A 144 -0.99 -6.99 -11.65
CA ILE A 144 0.21 -7.71 -11.21
C ILE A 144 1.50 -7.00 -11.65
N GLN A 145 1.56 -6.49 -12.88
CA GLN A 145 2.75 -5.80 -13.40
C GLN A 145 3.03 -4.46 -12.71
N HIS A 146 2.00 -3.79 -12.17
CA HIS A 146 2.19 -2.59 -11.37
C HIS A 146 2.64 -2.90 -9.94
N LEU A 147 2.24 -4.06 -9.40
CA LEU A 147 2.69 -4.53 -8.09
C LEU A 147 4.06 -5.20 -8.12
N THR A 148 4.46 -5.82 -9.24
CA THR A 148 5.72 -6.56 -9.40
C THR A 148 6.54 -6.00 -10.58
N PRO A 149 7.83 -5.64 -10.39
CA PRO A 149 8.65 -5.85 -9.20
C PRO A 149 8.64 -4.67 -8.20
N VAL A 150 7.74 -3.69 -8.39
CA VAL A 150 7.78 -2.43 -7.63
C VAL A 150 7.60 -2.67 -6.13
N LEU A 151 6.48 -3.30 -5.74
CA LEU A 151 6.13 -3.55 -4.33
C LEU A 151 6.52 -4.95 -3.88
N PHE A 152 6.43 -5.95 -4.77
CA PHE A 152 6.73 -7.35 -4.49
C PHE A 152 7.80 -7.88 -5.45
N ARG A 153 8.59 -8.87 -5.03
CA ARG A 153 9.68 -9.44 -5.85
C ARG A 153 9.17 -10.36 -6.92
N SER A 154 8.08 -11.08 -6.63
CA SER A 154 7.50 -12.06 -7.54
C SER A 154 6.01 -11.86 -7.74
N LYS A 155 5.50 -12.39 -8.86
CA LYS A 155 4.06 -12.47 -9.10
C LYS A 155 3.34 -13.31 -8.04
N SER A 156 4.03 -14.31 -7.48
CA SER A 156 3.47 -15.20 -6.46
C SER A 156 3.18 -14.46 -5.14
N GLU A 157 4.08 -13.57 -4.73
CA GLU A 157 3.89 -12.68 -3.57
C GLU A 157 2.77 -11.66 -3.82
N ALA A 158 2.73 -11.05 -5.02
CA ALA A 158 1.68 -10.10 -5.37
C ALA A 158 0.29 -10.76 -5.40
N LYS A 159 0.18 -11.97 -5.95
CA LYS A 159 -1.05 -12.77 -5.90
C LYS A 159 -1.46 -13.09 -4.47
N HIS A 160 -0.53 -13.54 -3.62
CA HIS A 160 -0.83 -13.78 -2.20
C HIS A 160 -1.38 -12.51 -1.52
N PHE A 161 -0.74 -11.36 -1.73
CA PHE A 161 -1.22 -10.09 -1.20
C PHE A 161 -2.62 -9.72 -1.70
N LEU A 162 -2.89 -9.89 -3.00
CA LEU A 162 -4.20 -9.62 -3.59
C LEU A 162 -5.28 -10.58 -3.06
N THR A 163 -4.96 -11.86 -2.87
CA THR A 163 -5.87 -12.84 -2.26
C THR A 163 -6.18 -12.43 -0.82
N LEU A 164 -5.16 -12.07 -0.02
CA LEU A 164 -5.31 -11.60 1.36
C LEU A 164 -6.18 -10.33 1.45
N LEU A 165 -5.95 -9.38 0.54
CA LEU A 165 -6.75 -8.17 0.43
C LEU A 165 -8.21 -8.51 0.11
N GLY A 166 -8.43 -9.42 -0.83
CA GLY A 166 -9.76 -9.90 -1.21
C GLY A 166 -10.48 -10.61 -0.07
N ASP A 167 -9.76 -11.44 0.71
CA ASP A 167 -10.31 -12.12 1.89
C ASP A 167 -10.84 -11.11 2.92
N ASN A 168 -10.05 -10.07 3.20
CA ASN A 168 -10.46 -9.00 4.10
C ASN A 168 -11.66 -8.20 3.57
N ILE A 169 -11.68 -7.87 2.27
CA ILE A 169 -12.80 -7.16 1.63
C ILE A 169 -14.09 -8.00 1.69
N LEU A 170 -13.99 -9.30 1.42
CA LEU A 170 -15.09 -10.26 1.44
C LEU A 170 -15.44 -10.76 2.84
N LYS A 171 -14.70 -10.30 3.88
CA LYS A 171 -14.86 -10.70 5.28
C LYS A 171 -14.78 -12.21 5.48
N LYS A 172 -13.89 -12.87 4.76
CA LYS A 172 -13.58 -14.28 5.00
C LYS A 172 -12.81 -14.39 6.31
N ALA A 173 -13.28 -15.28 7.18
CA ALA A 173 -12.62 -15.52 8.46
C ALA A 173 -11.31 -16.29 8.22
N ASP A 174 -10.19 -15.66 8.56
CA ASP A 174 -8.89 -16.31 8.72
C ASP A 174 -8.30 -15.82 10.04
N ASP A 175 -7.87 -16.75 10.90
CA ASP A 175 -7.22 -16.44 12.18
C ASP A 175 -5.75 -16.00 11.99
N THR A 176 -5.25 -16.06 10.76
CA THR A 176 -3.86 -15.74 10.42
C THR A 176 -3.60 -14.23 10.44
N THR A 177 -2.65 -13.81 11.25
CA THR A 177 -2.11 -12.44 11.26
C THR A 177 -0.86 -12.37 10.41
N TYR A 178 -0.80 -11.41 9.48
CA TYR A 178 0.37 -11.18 8.64
C TYR A 178 1.20 -10.02 9.16
N PHE A 179 2.49 -10.26 9.40
CA PHE A 179 3.42 -9.22 9.82
C PHE A 179 4.17 -8.62 8.65
N THR A 180 4.28 -7.30 8.66
CA THR A 180 5.03 -6.57 7.64
C THR A 180 5.86 -5.44 8.26
N ARG A 181 6.73 -4.87 7.43
CA ARG A 181 7.68 -3.83 7.81
C ARG A 181 6.96 -2.50 8.05
N ILE A 182 7.41 -1.70 9.02
CA ILE A 182 6.73 -0.45 9.39
C ILE A 182 6.69 0.56 8.22
N GLU A 183 7.65 0.48 7.31
CA GLU A 183 7.76 1.43 6.22
C GLU A 183 6.73 1.22 5.10
N SER A 184 5.96 0.12 5.13
CA SER A 184 4.80 -0.07 4.24
C SER A 184 3.51 0.56 4.77
N ASN A 185 3.54 1.17 5.97
CA ASN A 185 2.35 1.73 6.61
C ASN A 185 1.66 2.83 5.78
N ASP A 186 2.41 3.75 5.17
CA ASP A 186 1.83 4.81 4.32
C ASP A 186 1.08 4.24 3.10
N PHE A 187 1.67 3.24 2.43
CA PHE A 187 1.02 2.52 1.32
C PHE A 187 -0.27 1.83 1.78
N LEU A 188 -0.23 1.09 2.88
CA LEU A 188 -1.38 0.32 3.37
C LEU A 188 -2.51 1.22 3.87
N ILE A 189 -2.20 2.34 4.53
CA ILE A 189 -3.21 3.34 4.92
C ILE A 189 -3.83 3.99 3.68
N CYS A 190 -3.02 4.42 2.71
CA CYS A 190 -3.54 5.02 1.49
C CYS A 190 -4.44 4.04 0.71
N LEU A 191 -4.02 2.77 0.60
CA LEU A 191 -4.85 1.70 0.04
C LEU A 191 -6.16 1.52 0.82
N HIS A 192 -6.08 1.49 2.14
CA HIS A 192 -7.25 1.37 3.02
C HIS A 192 -8.25 2.49 2.76
N ASP A 193 -7.80 3.74 2.73
CA ASP A 193 -8.64 4.91 2.52
C ASP A 193 -9.33 4.88 1.15
N HIS A 194 -8.62 4.52 0.08
CA HIS A 194 -9.19 4.41 -1.27
C HIS A 194 -10.24 3.30 -1.34
N VAL A 195 -9.98 2.13 -0.74
CA VAL A 195 -10.96 1.03 -0.69
C VAL A 195 -12.18 1.44 0.14
N GLN A 196 -12.00 2.10 1.28
CA GLN A 196 -13.12 2.58 2.10
C GLN A 196 -13.96 3.65 1.41
N CYS A 197 -13.33 4.55 0.66
CA CYS A 197 -14.05 5.54 -0.14
C CYS A 197 -15.00 4.88 -1.15
N ILE A 198 -14.64 3.71 -1.67
CA ILE A 198 -15.41 2.97 -2.68
C ILE A 198 -16.41 2.01 -2.03
N LEU A 199 -15.97 1.14 -1.11
CA LEU A 199 -16.77 0.05 -0.54
C LEU A 199 -17.44 0.41 0.81
N GLY A 200 -17.18 1.61 1.33
CA GLY A 200 -17.71 2.11 2.60
C GLY A 200 -16.80 1.85 3.81
N THR A 201 -17.05 2.60 4.89
CA THR A 201 -16.22 2.65 6.12
C THR A 201 -16.18 1.35 6.91
N HIS A 202 -17.13 0.43 6.70
CA HIS A 202 -17.13 -0.88 7.34
C HIS A 202 -16.19 -1.90 6.67
N CYS A 203 -15.62 -1.57 5.51
CA CYS A 203 -14.61 -2.40 4.87
C CYS A 203 -13.25 -2.15 5.52
N LEU A 204 -12.60 -3.21 6.01
CA LEU A 204 -11.30 -3.15 6.66
C LEU A 204 -10.28 -3.98 5.85
N PRO A 205 -9.81 -3.50 4.68
CA PRO A 205 -9.02 -4.27 3.73
C PRO A 205 -7.66 -4.78 4.26
N ILE A 206 -7.17 -4.21 5.35
CA ILE A 206 -5.86 -4.52 5.94
C ILE A 206 -5.95 -5.07 7.36
N SER A 207 -7.14 -5.51 7.81
CA SER A 207 -7.36 -5.93 9.21
C SER A 207 -6.46 -7.06 9.70
N SER A 208 -6.06 -7.96 8.80
CA SER A 208 -5.16 -9.08 9.11
C SER A 208 -3.68 -8.69 9.13
N ILE A 209 -3.31 -7.47 8.68
CA ILE A 209 -1.93 -7.02 8.56
C ILE A 209 -1.51 -6.19 9.78
N LYS A 210 -0.39 -6.53 10.42
CA LYS A 210 0.13 -5.84 11.61
C LYS A 210 1.63 -5.50 11.48
N PHE A 211 2.02 -4.42 12.15
CA PHE A 211 3.43 -3.95 12.19
C PHE A 211 4.14 -4.27 13.50
N LYS A 212 3.42 -4.81 14.49
CA LYS A 212 3.95 -5.15 15.81
C LYS A 212 3.42 -6.50 16.27
N TYR A 213 4.31 -7.28 16.85
CA TYR A 213 3.98 -8.54 17.47
C TYR A 213 3.41 -8.31 18.89
N HIS A 214 2.31 -9.00 19.20
CA HIS A 214 1.53 -8.91 20.42
C HIS A 214 1.26 -10.32 21.00
N ASN A 215 2.29 -11.15 21.09
CA ASN A 215 2.19 -12.50 21.67
C ASN A 215 1.25 -13.48 20.97
N GLN A 216 0.99 -13.29 19.68
CA GLN A 216 0.23 -14.26 18.89
C GLN A 216 0.96 -15.60 18.76
N GLU A 217 0.22 -16.69 18.69
CA GLU A 217 0.80 -18.00 18.43
C GLU A 217 1.45 -18.03 17.04
N PHE A 218 2.71 -18.48 16.96
CA PHE A 218 3.47 -18.47 15.71
C PHE A 218 2.75 -19.22 14.59
N LYS A 219 2.05 -20.32 14.90
CA LYS A 219 1.27 -21.12 13.94
C LYS A 219 0.25 -20.29 13.13
N ASN A 220 -0.29 -19.22 13.71
CA ASN A 220 -1.27 -18.32 13.08
C ASN A 220 -0.62 -17.03 12.57
N CYS A 221 0.68 -17.05 12.27
CA CYS A 221 1.43 -15.86 11.85
C CYS A 221 2.08 -16.07 10.49
N GLY A 222 1.78 -15.17 9.55
CA GLY A 222 2.43 -15.08 8.25
C GLY A 222 3.35 -13.87 8.13
N ILE A 223 4.25 -13.87 7.15
CA ILE A 223 5.11 -12.74 6.82
C ILE A 223 4.72 -12.18 5.46
N LEU A 224 4.54 -10.86 5.40
CA LEU A 224 4.29 -10.12 4.16
C LEU A 224 5.49 -9.21 3.86
N SER A 225 6.26 -9.59 2.84
CA SER A 225 7.49 -8.91 2.45
C SER A 225 7.25 -7.89 1.34
N PHE A 226 7.56 -6.62 1.60
CA PHE A 226 7.59 -5.55 0.60
C PHE A 226 9.02 -5.17 0.22
N ASN A 227 9.21 -4.78 -1.04
CA ASN A 227 10.43 -4.14 -1.52
C ASN A 227 10.59 -2.72 -0.96
N ASP A 228 11.82 -2.20 -0.98
CA ASP A 228 12.11 -0.85 -0.44
C ASP A 228 11.37 0.28 -1.17
N SER A 229 10.94 0.06 -2.43
CA SER A 229 10.14 1.02 -3.19
C SER A 229 8.82 1.39 -2.50
N VAL A 230 8.32 0.56 -1.57
CA VAL A 230 7.11 0.90 -0.79
C VAL A 230 7.28 2.20 0.01
N LYS A 231 8.52 2.54 0.39
CA LYS A 231 8.88 3.79 1.09
C LYS A 231 8.64 5.04 0.23
N ILE A 232 8.62 4.87 -1.09
CA ILE A 232 8.60 5.96 -2.06
C ILE A 232 7.18 6.09 -2.60
N ARG A 233 6.44 7.07 -2.07
CA ARG A 233 5.02 7.28 -2.43
C ARG A 233 4.76 7.42 -3.93
N SER A 234 5.67 8.07 -4.66
CA SER A 234 5.54 8.23 -6.13
C SER A 234 5.55 6.91 -6.90
N CYS A 235 6.05 5.82 -6.32
CA CYS A 235 6.08 4.51 -6.97
C CYS A 235 4.69 3.83 -7.04
N TRP A 236 3.74 4.21 -6.17
CA TRP A 236 2.47 3.50 -6.04
C TRP A 236 1.22 4.39 -5.96
N ASP A 237 1.34 5.66 -5.57
CA ASP A 237 0.20 6.57 -5.33
C ASP A 237 -0.63 6.84 -6.60
N GLY A 238 0.04 7.04 -7.74
CA GLY A 238 -0.64 7.24 -9.02
C GLY A 238 -1.41 6.01 -9.51
N PHE A 239 -0.87 4.81 -9.24
CA PHE A 239 -1.52 3.54 -9.56
C PHE A 239 -2.78 3.34 -8.71
N LEU A 240 -2.68 3.55 -7.38
CA LEU A 240 -3.84 3.45 -6.50
C LEU A 240 -4.95 4.42 -6.91
N LYS A 241 -4.64 5.68 -7.20
CA LYS A 241 -5.64 6.68 -7.59
C LYS A 241 -6.37 6.33 -8.89
N SER A 242 -5.65 5.76 -9.86
CA SER A 242 -6.19 5.56 -11.21
C SER A 242 -6.85 4.18 -11.41
N HIS A 243 -6.40 3.16 -10.68
CA HIS A 243 -6.75 1.75 -10.92
C HIS A 243 -7.21 1.01 -9.65
N ILE A 244 -7.73 1.73 -8.64
CA ILE A 244 -8.24 1.11 -7.41
C ILE A 244 -9.40 0.13 -7.69
N LEU A 245 -10.28 0.42 -8.65
CA LEU A 245 -11.40 -0.47 -8.99
C LEU A 245 -10.88 -1.79 -9.60
N ASP A 246 -9.87 -1.72 -10.47
CA ASP A 246 -9.20 -2.91 -11.01
C ASP A 246 -8.58 -3.73 -9.89
N LEU A 247 -7.89 -3.07 -8.95
CA LEU A 247 -7.25 -3.74 -7.82
C LEU A 247 -8.27 -4.41 -6.90
N ILE A 248 -9.40 -3.76 -6.60
CA ILE A 248 -10.50 -4.36 -5.81
C ILE A 248 -11.08 -5.58 -6.55
N ALA A 249 -11.41 -5.44 -7.84
CA ALA A 249 -12.00 -6.53 -8.63
C ALA A 249 -11.06 -7.74 -8.71
N VAL A 250 -9.76 -7.50 -8.98
CA VAL A 250 -8.74 -8.56 -9.04
C VAL A 250 -8.53 -9.21 -7.67
N ALA A 251 -8.50 -8.43 -6.59
CA ALA A 251 -8.36 -8.97 -5.23
C ALA A 251 -9.54 -9.88 -4.85
N CYS A 252 -10.78 -9.42 -5.05
CA CYS A 252 -11.97 -10.23 -4.80
C CYS A 252 -12.02 -11.48 -5.71
N HIS A 253 -11.62 -11.34 -6.98
CA HIS A 253 -11.52 -12.46 -7.90
C HIS A 253 -10.53 -13.52 -7.39
N TYR A 254 -9.32 -13.13 -6.99
CA TYR A 254 -8.33 -14.08 -6.47
C TYR A 254 -8.72 -14.73 -5.16
N SER A 255 -9.31 -13.96 -4.24
CA SER A 255 -9.89 -14.54 -3.02
C SER A 255 -10.94 -15.60 -3.36
N ASN A 256 -11.84 -15.37 -4.31
CA ASN A 256 -12.85 -16.35 -4.69
C ASN A 256 -12.28 -17.54 -5.47
N GLN A 257 -11.34 -17.29 -6.39
CA GLN A 257 -10.69 -18.31 -7.20
C GLN A 257 -9.88 -19.30 -6.35
N PHE A 258 -9.10 -18.79 -5.40
CA PHE A 258 -8.24 -19.60 -4.52
C PHE A 258 -8.88 -19.94 -3.18
N GLN A 259 -10.14 -19.56 -2.98
CA GLN A 259 -10.91 -19.65 -1.74
C GLN A 259 -10.42 -18.74 -0.61
N ASN A 260 -9.13 -18.75 -0.29
CA ASN A 260 -8.45 -17.81 0.63
C ASN A 260 -6.92 -17.79 0.41
N ALA A 261 -6.24 -16.88 1.11
CA ALA A 261 -4.79 -16.66 1.04
C ALA A 261 -3.98 -17.87 1.54
N SER A 262 -4.45 -18.54 2.59
CA SER A 262 -3.80 -19.73 3.17
C SER A 262 -3.78 -20.91 2.18
N ILE A 263 -4.93 -21.21 1.58
CA ILE A 263 -5.10 -22.25 0.54
C ILE A 263 -4.28 -21.92 -0.70
N TYR A 264 -4.24 -20.64 -1.11
CA TYR A 264 -3.37 -20.21 -2.20
C TYR A 264 -1.91 -20.61 -1.97
N ILE A 265 -1.38 -20.39 -0.76
CA ILE A 265 0.01 -20.73 -0.43
C ILE A 265 0.26 -22.24 -0.41
N GLU A 266 -0.69 -23.02 0.12
CA GLU A 266 -0.56 -24.47 0.24
C GLU A 266 -0.69 -25.21 -1.10
N THR A 267 -1.58 -24.75 -1.98
CA THR A 267 -2.02 -25.54 -3.15
C THR A 267 -1.72 -24.91 -4.50
N HIS A 268 -1.63 -23.57 -4.58
CA HIS A 268 -1.53 -22.85 -5.84
C HIS A 268 -0.20 -22.12 -6.03
N CYS A 269 0.53 -21.84 -4.96
CA CYS A 269 1.84 -21.20 -5.01
C CYS A 269 2.89 -22.18 -5.54
N GLN A 270 3.37 -21.93 -6.76
CA GLN A 270 4.38 -22.76 -7.43
C GLN A 270 5.81 -22.41 -7.05
N THR A 271 6.03 -21.49 -6.11
CA THR A 271 7.35 -20.97 -5.73
C THR A 271 7.66 -21.35 -4.28
N PRO A 272 8.41 -22.45 -4.04
CA PRO A 272 8.69 -22.94 -2.69
C PRO A 272 9.35 -21.91 -1.79
N GLU A 273 10.19 -21.03 -2.36
CA GLU A 273 10.87 -19.96 -1.63
C GLU A 273 9.88 -18.94 -1.05
N VAL A 274 8.82 -18.62 -1.82
CA VAL A 274 7.76 -17.69 -1.39
C VAL A 274 6.94 -18.34 -0.29
N THR A 275 6.50 -19.58 -0.49
CA THR A 275 5.77 -20.36 0.53
C THR A 275 6.57 -20.45 1.83
N HIS A 276 7.86 -20.79 1.74
CA HIS A 276 8.74 -20.84 2.90
C HIS A 276 8.85 -19.46 3.57
N SER A 277 9.06 -18.39 2.80
CA SER A 277 9.24 -17.05 3.36
C SER A 277 7.99 -16.54 4.09
N ILE A 278 6.79 -16.81 3.57
CA ILE A 278 5.52 -16.38 4.16
C ILE A 278 5.24 -17.18 5.44
N ASN A 279 5.46 -18.50 5.41
CA ASN A 279 5.17 -19.40 6.52
C ASN A 279 6.34 -19.57 7.50
N TYR A 280 7.46 -18.86 7.30
CA TYR A 280 8.67 -19.13 8.08
C TYR A 280 8.44 -18.99 9.58
N LEU A 281 7.68 -17.97 10.01
CA LEU A 281 7.34 -17.80 11.42
C LEU A 281 6.43 -18.93 11.94
N SER A 282 5.46 -19.41 11.16
CA SER A 282 4.53 -20.46 11.58
C SER A 282 5.16 -21.84 11.73
N THR A 283 6.29 -22.07 11.06
CA THR A 283 7.08 -23.30 11.21
C THR A 283 7.90 -23.37 12.50
N LEU A 284 7.97 -22.28 13.28
CA LEU A 284 8.84 -22.16 14.44
C LEU A 284 8.05 -22.09 15.75
N THR A 285 8.78 -22.26 16.84
CA THR A 285 8.36 -21.95 18.21
C THR A 285 9.29 -20.90 18.80
N LYS A 286 8.86 -20.20 19.86
CA LYS A 286 9.74 -19.26 20.57
C LYS A 286 11.06 -19.93 21.01
N GLU A 287 10.97 -21.14 21.53
CA GLU A 287 12.14 -21.92 21.98
C GLU A 287 13.06 -22.33 20.83
N SER A 288 12.52 -22.88 19.74
CA SER A 288 13.34 -23.30 18.59
C SER A 288 14.01 -22.11 17.90
N LEU A 289 13.36 -20.95 17.85
CA LEU A 289 13.97 -19.72 17.34
C LEU A 289 15.14 -19.25 18.22
N VAL A 290 14.97 -19.29 19.54
CA VAL A 290 16.06 -18.96 20.48
C VAL A 290 17.18 -19.99 20.39
N ASN A 291 16.88 -21.28 20.25
CA ASN A 291 17.90 -22.33 20.03
C ASN A 291 18.73 -22.04 18.79
N LYS A 292 18.04 -21.80 17.67
CA LYS A 292 18.69 -21.47 16.40
C LYS A 292 19.59 -20.25 16.54
N PHE A 293 19.14 -19.20 17.25
CA PHE A 293 19.99 -18.05 17.55
C PHE A 293 21.24 -18.44 18.34
N THR A 294 21.08 -19.16 19.45
CA THR A 294 22.21 -19.53 20.31
C THR A 294 23.24 -20.40 19.59
N GLU A 295 22.81 -21.31 18.72
CA GLU A 295 23.69 -22.21 17.97
C GLU A 295 24.43 -21.50 16.83
N THR A 296 23.82 -20.48 16.21
CA THR A 296 24.35 -19.84 14.99
C THR A 296 25.05 -18.50 15.24
N TRP A 297 24.79 -17.83 16.36
CA TRP A 297 25.33 -16.50 16.67
C TRP A 297 26.19 -16.45 17.92
N LEU A 298 26.18 -17.49 18.75
CA LEU A 298 26.95 -17.55 19.98
C LEU A 298 27.92 -18.73 19.96
N GLU A 299 29.05 -18.55 20.64
CA GLU A 299 30.11 -19.54 20.76
C GLU A 299 30.44 -19.71 22.26
N PRO A 300 30.63 -20.95 22.74
CA PRO A 300 31.06 -21.16 24.12
C PRO A 300 32.48 -20.63 24.33
N SER A 301 32.73 -20.02 25.49
CA SER A 301 34.05 -19.47 25.84
C SER A 301 34.56 -20.08 27.13
N THR A 302 35.81 -20.56 27.09
CA THR A 302 36.45 -21.28 28.20
C THR A 302 37.16 -20.38 29.21
N GLU A 303 37.54 -19.14 28.84
CA GLU A 303 38.53 -18.38 29.63
C GLU A 303 38.08 -17.02 30.20
N SER A 304 37.00 -16.39 29.72
CA SER A 304 36.42 -15.14 30.32
C SER A 304 35.30 -14.53 29.46
N GLY A 305 34.69 -15.31 28.56
CA GLY A 305 33.67 -14.78 27.65
C GLY A 305 32.47 -14.20 28.39
N GLU A 306 32.26 -12.89 28.25
CA GLU A 306 31.12 -12.19 28.80
C GLU A 306 30.45 -11.35 27.72
N ILE A 307 29.12 -11.40 27.67
CA ILE A 307 28.29 -10.57 26.80
C ILE A 307 27.27 -9.86 27.68
N LYS A 308 27.27 -8.52 27.66
CA LYS A 308 26.23 -7.73 28.35
C LYS A 308 24.89 -7.90 27.66
N TRP A 309 23.78 -7.76 28.39
CA TRP A 309 22.44 -7.83 27.80
C TRP A 309 22.27 -6.90 26.60
N VAL A 310 22.80 -5.67 26.66
CA VAL A 310 22.71 -4.71 25.54
C VAL A 310 23.37 -5.29 24.28
N GLU A 311 24.52 -5.95 24.41
CA GLU A 311 25.21 -6.60 23.29
C GLU A 311 24.48 -7.88 22.82
N MET A 312 23.94 -8.66 23.76
CA MET A 312 23.14 -9.85 23.45
C MET A 312 21.89 -9.46 22.65
N TYR A 313 21.21 -8.40 23.06
CA TYR A 313 20.01 -7.90 22.39
C TYR A 313 20.34 -7.31 21.02
N TYR A 314 21.52 -6.68 20.86
CA TYR A 314 22.02 -6.28 19.55
C TYR A 314 22.18 -7.48 18.61
N LEU A 315 22.85 -8.55 19.07
CA LEU A 315 23.03 -9.77 18.29
C LEU A 315 21.68 -10.40 17.92
N TRP A 316 20.75 -10.46 18.88
CA TRP A 316 19.41 -10.96 18.63
C TRP A 316 18.70 -10.18 17.52
N LYS A 317 18.64 -8.85 17.62
CA LYS A 317 18.00 -8.03 16.59
C LYS A 317 18.66 -8.23 15.22
N ARG A 318 19.99 -8.31 15.17
CA ARG A 318 20.73 -8.59 13.92
C ARG A 318 20.36 -9.95 13.35
N PHE A 319 20.35 -11.00 14.15
CA PHE A 319 19.94 -12.34 13.74
C PHE A 319 18.52 -12.35 13.13
N ILE A 320 17.58 -11.68 13.79
CA ILE A 320 16.19 -11.61 13.33
C ILE A 320 16.09 -10.89 11.97
N LEU A 321 16.82 -9.78 11.79
CA LEU A 321 16.77 -8.99 10.56
C LEU A 321 17.58 -9.58 9.41
N SER A 322 18.78 -10.10 9.66
CA SER A 322 19.69 -10.54 8.60
C SER A 322 19.51 -12.01 8.23
N GLU A 323 19.41 -12.91 9.22
CA GLU A 323 19.26 -14.34 8.97
C GLU A 323 17.79 -14.72 8.76
N CYS A 324 16.92 -14.29 9.69
CA CYS A 324 15.52 -14.68 9.62
C CYS A 324 14.69 -13.81 8.67
N ARG A 325 15.14 -12.57 8.41
CA ARG A 325 14.44 -11.57 7.59
C ARG A 325 13.02 -11.29 8.07
N PHE A 326 12.80 -11.35 9.38
CA PHE A 326 11.51 -11.00 9.95
C PHE A 326 11.33 -9.48 10.00
N PRO A 327 10.16 -8.94 9.60
CA PRO A 327 9.92 -7.51 9.63
C PRO A 327 9.62 -6.97 11.04
N VAL A 328 9.39 -7.87 12.01
CA VAL A 328 9.03 -7.55 13.40
C VAL A 328 9.85 -8.38 14.36
N MET A 329 9.95 -7.94 15.62
CA MET A 329 10.56 -8.74 16.70
C MET A 329 9.53 -9.76 17.22
N PRO A 330 9.72 -11.07 16.97
CA PRO A 330 8.69 -12.08 17.26
C PRO A 330 8.71 -12.57 18.72
N VAL A 331 9.64 -12.10 19.54
CA VAL A 331 9.76 -12.46 20.96
C VAL A 331 9.90 -11.19 21.77
N HIS A 332 9.06 -11.03 22.81
CA HIS A 332 9.18 -9.88 23.71
C HIS A 332 10.47 -9.97 24.53
N ILE A 333 10.99 -8.80 24.91
CA ILE A 333 12.27 -8.67 25.63
C ILE A 333 12.29 -9.50 26.93
N LYS A 334 11.19 -9.53 27.70
CA LYS A 334 11.09 -10.30 28.95
C LYS A 334 11.19 -11.80 28.70
N ASP A 335 10.41 -12.30 27.73
CA ASP A 335 10.44 -13.71 27.32
C ASP A 335 11.82 -14.11 26.80
N LEU A 336 12.45 -13.24 26.01
CA LEU A 336 13.79 -13.48 25.47
C LEU A 336 14.83 -13.58 26.59
N LYS A 337 14.82 -12.64 27.55
CA LYS A 337 15.70 -12.69 28.74
C LYS A 337 15.53 -14.01 29.49
N TYR A 338 14.28 -14.42 29.73
CA TYR A 338 13.95 -15.67 30.42
C TYR A 338 14.47 -16.90 29.66
N LEU A 339 14.16 -17.02 28.36
CA LEU A 339 14.58 -18.15 27.53
C LEU A 339 16.10 -18.25 27.39
N LEU A 340 16.81 -17.12 27.29
CA LEU A 340 18.27 -17.09 27.26
C LEU A 340 18.86 -17.42 28.64
N GLY A 341 18.29 -16.91 29.73
CA GLY A 341 18.74 -17.19 31.10
C GLY A 341 18.63 -18.68 31.48
N ASN A 342 17.64 -19.38 30.93
CA ASN A 342 17.52 -20.83 31.10
C ASN A 342 18.57 -21.64 30.32
N LYS A 343 19.28 -21.02 29.36
CA LYS A 343 20.23 -21.69 28.46
C LYS A 343 21.67 -21.30 28.70
N ILE A 344 21.89 -20.06 29.12
CA ILE A 344 23.19 -19.45 29.29
C ILE A 344 23.24 -18.88 30.70
N ASN A 345 24.36 -19.09 31.38
CA ASN A 345 24.56 -18.59 32.73
C ASN A 345 24.44 -17.05 32.74
N TYR A 346 23.37 -16.53 33.33
CA TYR A 346 23.04 -15.12 33.38
C TYR A 346 23.16 -14.59 34.81
N ASN A 347 23.93 -13.52 34.97
CA ASN A 347 24.07 -12.82 36.24
C ASN A 347 23.15 -11.59 36.25
N GLU A 348 22.05 -11.67 37.01
CA GLU A 348 21.05 -10.60 37.10
C GLU A 348 21.61 -9.28 37.63
N SER A 349 22.56 -9.33 38.58
CA SER A 349 23.10 -8.14 39.23
C SER A 349 23.99 -7.29 38.31
N LEU A 350 24.67 -7.94 37.37
CA LEU A 350 25.58 -7.29 36.42
C LEU A 350 24.99 -7.19 34.99
N ASP A 351 23.77 -7.70 34.78
CA ASP A 351 23.08 -7.77 33.48
C ASP A 351 23.96 -8.37 32.37
N LEU A 352 24.65 -9.48 32.69
CA LEU A 352 25.63 -10.13 31.80
C LEU A 352 25.46 -11.65 31.72
N TYR A 353 25.84 -12.20 30.57
CA TYR A 353 25.93 -13.64 30.31
C TYR A 353 27.40 -14.07 30.36
N SER A 354 27.70 -15.12 31.12
CA SER A 354 29.05 -15.67 31.28
C SER A 354 29.29 -16.91 30.42
N LYS A 355 30.56 -17.19 30.13
CA LYS A 355 31.05 -18.33 29.33
C LYS A 355 30.54 -18.34 27.89
N VAL A 356 30.24 -17.17 27.33
CA VAL A 356 29.71 -17.01 25.98
C VAL A 356 30.41 -15.86 25.26
N THR A 357 30.69 -16.04 23.98
CA THR A 357 31.26 -15.01 23.08
C THR A 357 30.56 -15.02 21.74
N SER A 358 30.80 -13.98 20.93
CA SER A 358 30.36 -13.93 19.55
C SER A 358 31.37 -13.17 18.70
N SER A 359 31.87 -13.81 17.65
CA SER A 359 32.70 -13.19 16.61
C SER A 359 32.01 -11.97 15.95
N LYS A 360 30.68 -11.95 15.97
CA LYS A 360 29.81 -10.89 15.41
C LYS A 360 29.74 -9.62 16.28
N LEU A 361 30.42 -9.59 17.44
CA LEU A 361 30.60 -8.39 18.28
C LEU A 361 31.97 -7.71 18.11
N SER A 362 32.90 -8.29 17.35
CA SER A 362 34.29 -7.82 17.24
C SER A 362 34.42 -6.32 16.91
N TYR A 363 33.54 -5.78 16.06
CA TYR A 363 33.53 -4.38 15.66
C TYR A 363 32.76 -3.44 16.60
N VAL A 364 31.95 -3.97 17.53
CA VAL A 364 31.10 -3.17 18.43
C VAL A 364 31.95 -2.35 19.40
N LYS A 365 32.96 -2.96 20.02
CA LYS A 365 33.87 -2.26 20.94
C LYS A 365 34.63 -1.13 20.25
N THR A 366 35.05 -1.37 19.01
CA THR A 366 35.71 -0.37 18.17
C THR A 366 34.77 0.79 17.84
N PHE A 367 33.52 0.50 17.51
CA PHE A 367 32.50 1.53 17.28
C PHE A 367 32.23 2.35 18.55
N GLN A 368 32.04 1.71 19.70
CA GLN A 368 31.81 2.42 20.98
C GLN A 368 32.99 3.35 21.31
N SER A 369 34.22 2.86 21.13
CA SER A 369 35.43 3.68 21.31
C SER A 369 35.49 4.88 20.35
N PHE A 370 35.08 4.69 19.09
CA PHE A 370 34.97 5.79 18.15
C PHE A 370 33.92 6.81 18.61
N TRP A 371 32.73 6.33 18.97
CA TRP A 371 31.61 7.18 19.37
C TRP A 371 31.96 8.03 20.59
N GLU A 372 32.46 7.40 21.66
CA GLU A 372 32.83 8.07 22.91
C GLU A 372 33.97 9.09 22.74
N GLN A 373 34.93 8.81 21.85
CA GLN A 373 36.10 9.67 21.67
C GLN A 373 35.89 10.81 20.68
N THR A 374 34.90 10.68 19.79
CA THR A 374 34.75 11.62 18.66
C THR A 374 33.43 12.35 18.63
N ILE A 375 32.38 11.77 19.22
CA ILE A 375 31.04 12.32 19.21
C ILE A 375 30.68 12.86 20.60
N SER A 376 30.11 14.06 20.62
CA SER A 376 29.59 14.72 21.83
C SER A 376 28.25 15.39 21.51
N GLU A 377 27.49 15.79 22.52
CA GLU A 377 26.25 16.55 22.30
C GLU A 377 26.54 17.93 21.71
N GLY A 378 25.74 18.35 20.73
CA GLY A 378 25.80 19.72 20.23
C GLY A 378 24.87 20.03 19.07
N ALA A 379 24.77 21.31 18.70
CA ALA A 379 23.78 21.80 17.74
C ALA A 379 24.16 21.60 16.26
N ASP A 380 24.52 20.37 15.88
CA ASP A 380 24.88 19.99 14.51
C ASP A 380 24.19 18.68 14.07
N GLU A 381 24.27 18.36 12.77
CA GLU A 381 23.71 17.15 12.17
C GLU A 381 24.68 16.50 11.18
N PHE A 382 24.70 15.17 11.16
CA PHE A 382 25.55 14.38 10.26
C PHE A 382 24.74 13.31 9.55
N GLU A 383 24.98 13.13 8.25
CA GLU A 383 24.52 11.96 7.52
C GLU A 383 25.24 10.71 8.04
N ILE A 384 24.56 9.57 8.04
CA ILE A 384 25.17 8.30 8.44
C ILE A 384 26.38 7.95 7.54
N SER A 385 26.30 8.25 6.24
CA SER A 385 27.40 8.12 5.28
C SER A 385 28.62 8.97 5.66
N GLU A 386 28.39 10.20 6.16
CA GLU A 386 29.45 11.08 6.65
C GLU A 386 30.09 10.48 7.91
N LEU A 387 29.29 10.07 8.91
CA LEU A 387 29.80 9.43 10.13
C LEU A 387 30.58 8.14 9.82
N TRP A 388 30.12 7.36 8.85
CA TRP A 388 30.82 6.18 8.36
C TRP A 388 32.18 6.52 7.75
N SER A 389 32.26 7.59 6.95
CA SER A 389 33.54 8.07 6.40
C SER A 389 34.51 8.55 7.50
N LEU A 390 33.99 9.22 8.53
CA LEU A 390 34.77 9.68 9.69
C LEU A 390 35.27 8.50 10.53
N TYR A 391 34.45 7.46 10.71
CA TYR A 391 34.84 6.22 11.37
C TYR A 391 36.01 5.54 10.64
N ILE A 392 35.93 5.39 9.31
CA ILE A 392 37.04 4.81 8.52
C ILE A 392 38.31 5.64 8.66
N LYS A 393 38.18 6.98 8.61
CA LYS A 393 39.32 7.87 8.80
C LYS A 393 39.95 7.70 10.19
N TRP A 394 39.14 7.68 11.24
CA TRP A 394 39.59 7.49 12.62
C TRP A 394 40.32 6.16 12.80
N MET A 395 39.81 5.08 12.19
CA MET A 395 40.47 3.77 12.19
C MET A 395 41.84 3.81 11.52
N ARG A 396 41.96 4.46 10.36
CA ARG A 396 43.23 4.63 9.64
C ARG A 396 44.24 5.43 10.45
N LEU A 397 43.80 6.47 11.17
CA LEU A 397 44.68 7.27 12.03
C LEU A 397 45.24 6.49 13.22
N LYS A 398 44.54 5.44 13.67
CA LYS A 398 44.96 4.57 14.78
C LYS A 398 45.76 3.34 14.34
N ASP A 399 46.11 3.24 13.06
CA ASP A 399 46.73 2.05 12.45
C ASP A 399 45.98 0.74 12.77
N ALA A 400 44.66 0.85 13.01
CA ALA A 400 43.82 -0.29 13.32
C ALA A 400 43.35 -0.94 12.01
N LYS A 401 43.29 -2.28 11.98
CA LYS A 401 42.67 -3.00 10.85
C LYS A 401 41.24 -2.49 10.69
N VAL A 402 40.95 -1.87 9.54
CA VAL A 402 39.61 -1.40 9.19
C VAL A 402 38.72 -2.64 9.09
N THR A 403 37.93 -2.91 10.13
CA THR A 403 36.84 -3.86 10.04
C THR A 403 35.80 -3.29 9.08
N SER A 404 35.32 -4.10 8.14
CA SER A 404 34.33 -3.67 7.13
C SER A 404 32.94 -3.54 7.76
N ILE A 405 32.76 -2.44 8.51
CA ILE A 405 31.44 -1.94 8.86
C ILE A 405 30.86 -1.32 7.57
N SER A 406 29.65 -1.71 7.17
CA SER A 406 28.91 -1.05 6.08
C SER A 406 28.09 0.11 6.65
N GLU A 407 27.59 0.99 5.79
CA GLU A 407 26.70 2.09 6.20
C GLU A 407 25.45 1.57 6.96
N ASP A 408 24.84 0.47 6.50
CA ASP A 408 23.72 -0.17 7.19
C ASP A 408 24.07 -0.66 8.60
N LYS A 409 25.29 -1.18 8.78
CA LYS A 409 25.76 -1.60 10.11
C LYS A 409 26.00 -0.37 10.98
N MET A 410 26.51 0.72 10.41
CA MET A 410 26.69 1.99 11.14
C MET A 410 25.36 2.53 11.63
N HIS A 411 24.33 2.60 10.77
CA HIS A 411 22.97 2.98 11.18
C HIS A 411 22.51 2.16 12.39
N PHE A 412 22.63 0.84 12.30
CA PHE A 412 22.14 -0.08 13.33
C PHE A 412 22.92 0.04 14.65
N LEU A 413 24.23 0.31 14.59
CA LEU A 413 25.07 0.56 15.76
C LEU A 413 24.69 1.86 16.49
N ILE A 414 24.46 2.94 15.74
CA ILE A 414 24.05 4.23 16.29
C ILE A 414 22.69 4.10 16.97
N GLU A 415 21.72 3.51 16.29
CA GLU A 415 20.37 3.33 16.81
C GLU A 415 20.36 2.51 18.11
N HIS A 416 21.18 1.45 18.19
CA HIS A 416 21.16 0.55 19.33
C HIS A 416 22.05 0.98 20.50
N PHE A 417 23.25 1.51 20.25
CA PHE A 417 24.22 1.81 21.30
C PHE A 417 24.34 3.29 21.65
N ALA A 418 24.20 4.19 20.67
CA ALA A 418 24.32 5.63 20.92
C ALA A 418 23.01 6.25 21.42
N GLY A 419 21.86 5.65 21.07
CA GLY A 419 20.53 6.16 21.43
C GLY A 419 20.21 7.53 20.82
N SER A 420 21.04 8.02 19.89
CA SER A 420 20.86 9.31 19.24
C SER A 420 19.66 9.29 18.30
N GLN A 421 18.92 10.41 18.22
CA GLN A 421 17.77 10.52 17.35
C GLN A 421 18.20 10.55 15.87
N ILE A 422 17.86 9.50 15.14
CA ILE A 422 18.03 9.40 13.70
C ILE A 422 16.75 9.89 13.03
N THR A 423 16.85 10.98 12.27
CA THR A 423 15.74 11.47 11.43
C THR A 423 16.05 11.18 9.98
N SER A 424 15.35 10.21 9.40
CA SER A 424 15.60 9.67 8.06
C SER A 424 17.02 9.08 7.93
N LYS A 425 18.00 9.87 7.50
CA LYS A 425 19.41 9.48 7.35
C LYS A 425 20.38 10.36 8.14
N TYR A 426 19.86 11.28 8.93
CA TYR A 426 20.64 12.25 9.70
C TYR A 426 20.61 11.91 11.17
N VAL A 427 21.78 11.90 11.81
CA VAL A 427 21.92 11.93 13.27
C VAL A 427 21.98 13.39 13.68
N THR A 428 21.06 13.80 14.54
CA THR A 428 20.91 15.19 14.99
C THR A 428 21.40 15.36 16.41
N SER A 429 21.65 16.61 16.81
CA SER A 429 22.06 16.99 18.17
C SER A 429 23.41 16.42 18.59
N ILE A 430 24.31 16.23 17.62
CA ILE A 430 25.68 15.75 17.85
C ILE A 430 26.71 16.73 17.28
N LYS A 431 27.93 16.69 17.81
CA LYS A 431 29.13 17.31 17.26
C LYS A 431 30.21 16.25 17.10
N CYS A 432 31.02 16.36 16.05
CA CYS A 432 32.15 15.48 15.82
C CYS A 432 33.48 16.24 15.89
N ASN A 433 34.40 15.85 16.76
CA ASN A 433 35.71 16.51 16.85
C ASN A 433 36.62 16.26 15.64
N LEU A 434 36.31 15.27 14.80
CA LEU A 434 37.03 15.00 13.55
C LEU A 434 36.59 15.91 12.40
N TRP A 435 35.43 16.56 12.55
CA TRP A 435 34.88 17.45 11.54
C TRP A 435 33.92 18.47 12.15
N ASP A 436 34.41 19.71 12.30
CA ASP A 436 33.56 20.86 12.59
C ASP A 436 33.10 21.49 11.27
N LYS A 437 31.89 21.12 10.83
CA LYS A 437 31.31 21.59 9.57
C LYS A 437 31.16 23.10 9.53
N GLN A 438 30.73 23.70 10.64
CA GLN A 438 30.46 25.13 10.73
C GLN A 438 31.76 25.93 10.74
N SER A 439 32.77 25.48 11.47
CA SER A 439 34.10 26.12 11.44
C SER A 439 34.74 26.01 10.06
N GLU A 440 34.76 24.83 9.43
CA GLU A 440 35.33 24.68 8.08
C GLU A 440 34.57 25.52 7.05
N MET A 441 33.25 25.61 7.16
CA MET A 441 32.43 26.47 6.29
C MET A 441 32.78 27.95 6.50
N ASN A 442 32.98 28.40 7.74
CA ASN A 442 33.39 29.76 8.08
C ASN A 442 34.78 30.09 7.49
N ASP A 443 35.74 29.19 7.65
CA ASP A 443 37.10 29.37 7.12
C ASP A 443 37.11 29.56 5.60
N ILE A 444 36.33 28.74 4.88
CA ILE A 444 36.20 28.85 3.42
C ILE A 444 35.46 30.13 3.01
N ILE A 445 34.40 30.51 3.74
CA ILE A 445 33.69 31.77 3.46
C ILE A 445 34.60 32.97 3.69
N ASN A 446 35.45 32.95 4.72
CA ASN A 446 36.42 34.02 4.96
C ASN A 446 37.50 34.08 3.88
N GLN A 447 37.94 32.94 3.35
CA GLN A 447 38.82 32.92 2.18
C GLN A 447 38.13 33.49 0.94
N LEU A 448 36.87 33.11 0.69
CA LEU A 448 36.07 33.68 -0.40
C LEU A 448 35.85 35.18 -0.20
N LYS A 449 35.70 35.66 1.04
CA LYS A 449 35.60 37.09 1.35
C LYS A 449 36.84 37.86 0.89
N VAL A 450 38.03 37.29 1.07
CA VAL A 450 39.27 37.88 0.53
C VAL A 450 39.25 37.88 -1.00
N ASP A 451 38.88 36.77 -1.64
CA ASP A 451 38.83 36.68 -3.11
C ASP A 451 37.81 37.67 -3.71
N TYR A 452 36.71 37.93 -3.00
CA TYR A 452 35.62 38.79 -3.42
C TYR A 452 35.80 40.27 -3.16
N ASN A 453 36.52 40.63 -2.10
CA ASN A 453 36.80 42.02 -1.77
C ASN A 453 37.51 42.79 -2.92
N PHE A 454 38.19 42.10 -3.83
CA PHE A 454 38.86 42.71 -4.98
C PHE A 454 37.99 42.85 -6.24
N CYS A 455 36.84 42.16 -6.33
CA CYS A 455 36.18 41.89 -7.62
C CYS A 455 34.66 42.08 -7.65
N GLN A 456 34.00 42.43 -6.54
CA GLN A 456 32.55 42.27 -6.44
C GLN A 456 31.78 43.57 -6.19
N GLU A 457 31.00 43.97 -7.19
CA GLU A 457 30.19 45.20 -7.17
C GLU A 457 28.69 44.95 -6.88
N GLU A 458 28.26 43.69 -6.96
CA GLU A 458 26.87 43.24 -6.87
C GLU A 458 26.64 42.22 -5.74
N ASP A 459 25.38 42.08 -5.33
CA ASP A 459 24.96 41.05 -4.36
C ASP A 459 25.13 39.64 -4.94
N ILE A 460 25.44 38.66 -4.09
CA ILE A 460 25.63 37.27 -4.51
C ILE A 460 24.46 36.39 -4.07
N ALA A 461 23.82 35.71 -5.01
CA ALA A 461 22.86 34.65 -4.67
C ALA A 461 23.54 33.54 -3.85
N ILE A 462 22.90 33.08 -2.76
CA ILE A 462 23.41 32.00 -1.90
C ILE A 462 23.77 30.74 -2.71
N PHE A 463 23.03 30.46 -3.78
CA PHE A 463 23.35 29.35 -4.70
C PHE A 463 24.70 29.52 -5.41
N LYS A 464 25.01 30.75 -5.87
CA LYS A 464 26.32 31.07 -6.45
C LYS A 464 27.41 30.92 -5.40
N LEU A 465 27.20 31.48 -4.21
CA LEU A 465 28.13 31.33 -3.08
C LEU A 465 28.41 29.86 -2.75
N TYR A 466 27.39 28.99 -2.72
CA TYR A 466 27.57 27.56 -2.50
C TYR A 466 28.41 26.88 -3.60
N ARG A 467 28.20 27.26 -4.86
CA ARG A 467 29.01 26.73 -5.98
C ARG A 467 30.49 27.11 -5.79
N ASP A 468 30.76 28.36 -5.44
CA ASP A 468 32.12 28.86 -5.30
C ASP A 468 32.80 28.25 -4.04
N TYR A 469 32.03 28.03 -2.97
CA TYR A 469 32.42 27.21 -1.81
C TYR A 469 32.81 25.78 -2.20
N CYS A 470 32.01 25.10 -3.02
CA CYS A 470 32.34 23.76 -3.51
C CYS A 470 33.65 23.75 -4.31
N THR A 471 33.88 24.76 -5.15
CA THR A 471 35.12 24.89 -5.92
C THR A 471 36.33 25.08 -4.99
N LYS A 472 36.23 25.97 -4.00
CA LYS A 472 37.31 26.23 -3.05
C LYS A 472 37.65 25.01 -2.19
N ILE A 473 36.65 24.22 -1.80
CA ILE A 473 36.90 22.98 -1.04
C ILE A 473 37.76 21.97 -1.80
N LEU A 474 37.68 21.92 -3.13
CA LEU A 474 38.51 21.00 -3.91
C LEU A 474 40.01 21.32 -3.80
N GLU A 475 40.36 22.56 -3.44
CA GLU A 475 41.73 23.01 -3.17
C GLU A 475 42.22 22.59 -1.77
N THR A 476 41.30 22.26 -0.86
CA THR A 476 41.65 21.83 0.51
C THR A 476 42.14 20.38 0.54
N PRO A 477 43.03 20.02 1.49
CA PRO A 477 43.54 18.65 1.60
C PRO A 477 42.46 17.62 2.00
N LEU A 478 41.41 18.07 2.70
CA LEU A 478 40.36 17.19 3.22
C LEU A 478 39.24 16.93 2.20
N LYS A 479 39.00 17.86 1.28
CA LYS A 479 37.97 17.78 0.22
C LYS A 479 36.57 17.36 0.74
N ARG A 480 36.22 17.80 1.96
CA ARG A 480 34.94 17.48 2.60
C ARG A 480 33.94 18.59 2.31
N THR A 481 32.94 18.29 1.51
CA THR A 481 31.85 19.23 1.18
C THR A 481 30.61 18.92 1.99
N VAL A 482 30.00 19.96 2.58
CA VAL A 482 28.63 19.85 3.13
C VAL A 482 27.59 19.86 2.00
N SER A 483 26.43 19.26 2.25
CA SER A 483 25.32 19.27 1.29
C SER A 483 24.75 20.69 1.09
N LYS A 484 24.14 20.95 -0.06
CA LYS A 484 23.48 22.25 -0.35
C LYS A 484 22.46 22.63 0.72
N LYS A 485 21.62 21.68 1.14
CA LYS A 485 20.61 21.90 2.18
C LYS A 485 21.23 22.27 3.53
N TYR A 486 22.34 21.62 3.88
CA TYR A 486 23.07 21.95 5.10
C TYR A 486 23.67 23.36 5.00
N PHE A 487 24.32 23.69 3.89
CA PHE A 487 24.88 25.03 3.66
C PHE A 487 23.83 26.12 3.82
N GLU A 488 22.70 26.02 3.11
CA GLU A 488 21.60 26.99 3.16
C GLU A 488 21.01 27.12 4.57
N LYS A 489 20.95 26.03 5.34
CA LYS A 489 20.42 26.03 6.71
C LYS A 489 21.35 26.67 7.74
N TYR A 490 22.66 26.56 7.56
CA TYR A 490 23.65 27.00 8.56
C TYR A 490 24.41 28.27 8.16
N ILE A 491 24.25 28.78 6.93
CA ILE A 491 24.92 30.00 6.46
C ILE A 491 24.60 31.22 7.34
N SER A 492 23.36 31.33 7.84
CA SER A 492 22.92 32.43 8.71
C SER A 492 23.50 32.37 10.12
N LYS A 493 24.16 31.26 10.50
CA LYS A 493 24.92 31.17 11.75
C LYS A 493 26.37 31.63 11.59
N ILE A 494 26.86 31.67 10.35
CA ILE A 494 28.22 32.08 10.00
C ILE A 494 28.25 33.55 9.62
N ILE A 495 27.30 33.95 8.78
CA ILE A 495 27.15 35.32 8.29
C ILE A 495 26.02 35.99 9.08
N PRO A 496 26.23 37.21 9.62
CA PRO A 496 25.17 37.95 10.32
C PRO A 496 23.95 38.15 9.42
N SER A 497 22.76 37.98 9.99
CA SER A 497 21.49 37.98 9.24
C SER A 497 21.20 39.31 8.53
N GLU A 498 21.79 40.41 9.00
CA GLU A 498 21.64 41.74 8.38
C GLU A 498 22.22 41.80 6.96
N TYR A 499 23.16 40.92 6.61
CA TYR A 499 23.71 40.85 5.25
C TYR A 499 22.99 39.85 4.34
N ILE A 500 21.99 39.10 4.83
CA ILE A 500 21.28 38.11 4.03
C ILE A 500 19.86 38.62 3.77
N GLN A 501 19.55 38.94 2.51
CA GLN A 501 18.23 39.40 2.09
C GLN A 501 17.77 38.64 0.84
N ASP A 502 16.55 38.08 0.88
CA ASP A 502 15.90 37.41 -0.27
C ASP A 502 16.78 36.33 -0.97
N ASN A 503 17.48 35.50 -0.18
CA ASN A 503 18.47 34.51 -0.64
C ASN A 503 19.68 35.08 -1.39
N ASN A 504 19.95 36.37 -1.22
CA ASN A 504 21.16 37.03 -1.65
C ASN A 504 21.96 37.50 -0.44
N LEU A 505 23.28 37.46 -0.60
CA LEU A 505 24.23 38.03 0.34
C LEU A 505 24.62 39.41 -0.16
N LEU A 506 24.31 40.43 0.65
CA LEU A 506 24.54 41.84 0.34
C LEU A 506 26.03 42.12 0.16
N LYS A 507 26.35 42.96 -0.82
CA LYS A 507 27.73 43.37 -1.10
C LYS A 507 28.47 43.95 0.11
N GLN A 508 27.75 44.57 1.03
CA GLN A 508 28.29 45.19 2.25
C GLN A 508 29.08 44.19 3.10
N TYR A 509 28.67 42.92 3.12
CA TYR A 509 29.37 41.87 3.85
C TYR A 509 30.82 41.70 3.39
N TRP A 510 31.09 41.90 2.10
CA TRP A 510 32.42 41.72 1.52
C TRP A 510 33.33 42.92 1.73
N CYS A 511 32.75 44.12 1.83
CA CYS A 511 33.48 45.38 1.92
C CYS A 511 33.88 45.77 3.36
N GLU A 512 33.24 45.22 4.39
CA GLU A 512 33.56 45.51 5.78
C GLU A 512 34.74 44.64 6.27
N PHE A 513 35.85 45.31 6.60
CA PHE A 513 37.03 44.75 7.27
C PHE A 513 37.02 45.03 8.76
#